data_AF-A0A662C2R3-F1
#
_entry.id   AF-A0A662C2R3-F1
#
_cell.length_a   1.000
_cell.length_b   1.000
_cell.length_c   1.000
_cell.angle_alpha   90.00
_cell.angle_beta   90.00
_cell.angle_gamma   90.00
#
_symmetry.space_group_name_H-M   'P 1'
#
loop_
_entity.id
_entity.type
_entity.pdbx_description
1 polymer ?
#
loop_
_entity_poly.entity_id
_entity_poly.type
_entity_poly.pdbx_seq_one_letter_code
_entity_poly.pdbx_strand_id
1 'polypeptide(L)'
;MTTEELKHLKESEDKVEFKEALNQYNYNNGRRSVLGYVVALANEGGGKLILGVRENNNGLHIITGSVAWEGREGKLAEDVYRDKQIRIQTEVLFEGDKRVLVIHIPSRPVGKTLKFEDIPLMRVGEDLLP
;
A
#
# COMPACT_ATOMS: atom_id res chain seq x y z
N MET A 1 6.44 13.59 -1.23
CA MET A 1 5.62 13.33 -2.44
C MET A 1 4.40 14.23 -2.38
N THR A 2 3.80 14.64 -3.48
CA THR A 2 2.59 15.50 -3.50
C THR A 2 1.38 14.74 -4.05
N THR A 3 0.16 15.21 -3.75
CA THR A 3 -1.05 14.57 -4.30
C THR A 3 -1.18 14.75 -5.80
N GLU A 4 -0.64 15.84 -6.36
CA GLU A 4 -0.56 16.03 -7.81
C GLU A 4 0.34 14.98 -8.46
N GLU A 5 1.52 14.69 -7.89
CA GLU A 5 2.37 13.60 -8.36
C GLU A 5 1.64 12.26 -8.34
N LEU A 6 0.87 11.96 -7.28
CA LEU A 6 0.12 10.71 -7.17
C LEU A 6 -0.87 10.49 -8.32
N LYS A 7 -1.47 11.56 -8.84
CA LYS A 7 -2.45 11.49 -9.94
C LYS A 7 -1.86 11.01 -11.26
N HIS A 8 -0.54 11.13 -11.41
CA HIS A 8 0.20 10.79 -12.62
C HIS A 8 0.93 9.44 -12.55
N LEU A 9 1.06 8.85 -11.37
CA LEU A 9 1.74 7.57 -11.21
C LEU A 9 0.97 6.45 -11.90
N LYS A 10 1.68 5.45 -12.41
CA LYS A 10 1.10 4.24 -12.98
C LYS A 10 1.46 3.03 -12.13
N GLU A 11 0.48 2.17 -11.86
CA GLU A 11 0.65 1.06 -10.92
C GLU A 11 1.85 0.15 -11.23
N SER A 12 2.00 -0.28 -12.49
CA SER A 12 3.08 -1.19 -12.90
C SER A 12 4.45 -0.53 -12.99
N GLU A 13 4.53 0.70 -13.53
CA GLU A 13 5.81 1.40 -13.77
C GLU A 13 6.38 1.96 -12.46
N ASP A 14 5.53 2.53 -11.62
CA ASP A 14 5.92 3.18 -10.37
C ASP A 14 5.81 2.27 -9.13
N LYS A 15 5.37 1.02 -9.32
CA LYS A 15 5.13 0.03 -8.27
C LYS A 15 4.22 0.56 -7.17
N VAL A 16 3.08 1.10 -7.57
CA VAL A 16 2.07 1.65 -6.67
C VAL A 16 0.77 0.85 -6.77
N GLU A 17 0.07 0.76 -5.64
CA GLU A 17 -1.27 0.19 -5.55
C GLU A 17 -2.22 1.25 -5.00
N PHE A 18 -3.30 1.53 -5.72
CA PHE A 18 -4.32 2.48 -5.27
C PHE A 18 -5.52 1.80 -4.61
N LYS A 19 -5.98 2.37 -3.49
CA LYS A 19 -7.20 1.97 -2.80
C LYS A 19 -7.96 3.19 -2.32
N GLU A 20 -9.27 3.18 -2.55
CA GLU A 20 -10.14 4.28 -2.12
C GLU A 20 -10.21 4.37 -0.59
N ALA A 21 -10.48 3.25 0.09
CA ALA A 21 -10.38 3.08 1.54
C ALA A 21 -10.98 4.24 2.38
N LEU A 22 -12.16 4.76 1.98
CA LEU A 22 -12.76 5.97 2.57
C LEU A 22 -12.78 5.95 4.11
N ASN A 23 -13.34 4.88 4.69
CA ASN A 23 -13.56 4.77 6.14
C ASN A 23 -12.60 3.80 6.83
N GLN A 24 -12.30 2.68 6.16
CA GLN A 24 -11.49 1.60 6.71
C GLN A 24 -10.87 0.78 5.57
N TYR A 25 -9.87 -0.01 5.93
CA TYR A 25 -9.28 -1.00 5.05
C TYR A 25 -8.78 -2.19 5.86
N ASN A 26 -8.74 -3.38 5.25
CA ASN A 26 -8.41 -4.60 5.97
C ASN A 26 -6.90 -4.67 6.25
N TYR A 27 -6.54 -4.88 7.52
CA TYR A 27 -5.15 -5.08 7.90
C TYR A 27 -4.60 -6.45 7.46
N ASN A 28 -5.29 -7.53 7.84
CA ASN A 28 -4.83 -8.91 7.66
C ASN A 28 -5.97 -9.88 7.26
N ASN A 29 -7.07 -9.36 6.73
CA ASN A 29 -8.19 -10.21 6.30
C ASN A 29 -8.19 -10.33 4.77
N GLY A 30 -7.70 -11.47 4.27
CA GLY A 30 -7.59 -11.79 2.84
C GLY A 30 -6.31 -11.27 2.17
N ARG A 31 -6.04 -11.78 0.96
CA ARG A 31 -4.81 -11.46 0.20
C ARG A 31 -4.72 -9.98 -0.15
N ARG A 32 -5.83 -9.32 -0.51
CA ARG A 32 -5.86 -7.88 -0.84
C ARG A 32 -6.00 -7.01 0.42
N SER A 33 -5.33 -7.39 1.51
CA SER A 33 -5.21 -6.63 2.75
C SER A 33 -3.87 -5.89 2.80
N VAL A 34 -3.68 -4.99 3.79
CA VAL A 34 -2.39 -4.30 3.98
C VAL A 34 -1.24 -5.31 4.05
N LEU A 35 -1.36 -6.36 4.87
CA LEU A 35 -0.30 -7.35 4.99
C LEU A 35 -0.05 -8.14 3.71
N GLY A 36 -1.09 -8.42 2.94
CA GLY A 36 -0.91 -9.12 1.67
C GLY A 36 -0.21 -8.26 0.62
N TYR A 37 -0.56 -6.98 0.50
CA TYR A 37 0.15 -6.03 -0.37
C TYR A 37 1.58 -5.76 0.09
N VAL A 38 1.82 -5.64 1.40
CA VAL A 38 3.18 -5.52 1.96
C VAL A 38 4.03 -6.71 1.54
N VAL A 39 3.52 -7.94 1.67
CA VAL A 39 4.23 -9.16 1.26
C VAL A 39 4.50 -9.15 -0.25
N ALA A 40 3.47 -8.90 -1.06
CA ALA A 40 3.58 -8.94 -2.51
C ALA A 40 4.59 -7.91 -3.06
N LEU A 41 4.42 -6.65 -2.69
CA LEU A 41 5.28 -5.57 -3.17
C LEU A 41 6.72 -5.72 -2.67
N ALA A 42 6.92 -6.12 -1.41
CA ALA A 42 8.27 -6.37 -0.90
C ALA A 42 8.96 -7.57 -1.60
N ASN A 43 8.19 -8.59 -2.01
CA ASN A 43 8.72 -9.70 -2.82
C ASN A 43 9.19 -9.27 -4.21
N GLU A 44 8.66 -8.15 -4.72
CA GLU A 44 8.97 -7.61 -6.05
C GLU A 44 9.86 -6.36 -6.02
N GLY A 45 10.64 -6.20 -4.97
CA GLY A 45 11.63 -5.13 -4.86
C GLY A 45 11.11 -3.84 -4.21
N GLY A 46 9.94 -3.89 -3.56
CA GLY A 46 9.32 -2.77 -2.88
C GLY A 46 8.30 -2.04 -3.76
N GLY A 47 7.62 -1.07 -3.15
CA GLY A 47 6.55 -0.30 -3.80
C GLY A 47 5.80 0.57 -2.79
N LYS A 48 4.60 1.01 -3.16
CA LYS A 48 3.75 1.82 -2.30
C LYS A 48 2.31 1.32 -2.33
N LEU A 49 1.66 1.28 -1.17
CA LEU A 49 0.20 1.14 -1.07
C LEU A 49 -0.38 2.49 -0.67
N ILE A 50 -1.30 3.01 -1.46
CA ILE A 50 -1.84 4.37 -1.33
C ILE A 50 -3.34 4.29 -1.05
N LEU A 51 -3.74 4.79 0.13
CA LEU A 51 -5.13 4.83 0.58
C LEU A 51 -5.70 6.24 0.41
N GLY A 52 -6.95 6.35 -0.05
CA GLY A 52 -7.62 7.63 -0.32
C GLY A 52 -7.53 8.08 -1.77
N VAL A 53 -7.23 7.15 -2.68
CA VAL A 53 -7.13 7.42 -4.12
C VAL A 53 -7.91 6.35 -4.88
N ARG A 54 -8.75 6.79 -5.82
CA ARG A 54 -9.43 5.92 -6.78
C ARG A 54 -8.65 5.93 -8.09
N GLU A 55 -8.29 4.73 -8.53
CA GLU A 55 -7.63 4.50 -9.81
C GLU A 55 -8.53 4.94 -10.98
N ASN A 56 -7.88 5.44 -12.03
CA ASN A 56 -8.50 5.84 -13.29
C ASN A 56 -7.55 5.49 -14.43
N ASN A 57 -7.86 4.44 -15.18
CA ASN A 57 -6.98 3.92 -16.24
C ASN A 57 -6.99 4.76 -17.52
N ASN A 58 -7.93 5.69 -17.64
CA ASN A 58 -8.12 6.53 -18.83
C ASN A 58 -7.73 7.99 -18.60
N GLY A 59 -7.10 8.33 -17.47
CA GLY A 59 -6.73 9.71 -17.13
C GLY A 59 -6.11 9.84 -15.76
N LEU A 60 -6.20 11.03 -15.17
CA LEU A 60 -5.67 11.29 -13.83
C LEU A 60 -6.48 10.53 -12.76
N HIS A 61 -5.78 9.98 -11.79
CA HIS A 61 -6.42 9.35 -10.63
C HIS A 61 -7.17 10.37 -9.77
N ILE A 62 -8.16 9.90 -9.03
CA ILE A 62 -9.07 10.75 -8.29
C ILE A 62 -8.74 10.66 -6.80
N ILE A 63 -8.35 11.78 -6.19
CA ILE A 63 -8.19 11.86 -4.74
C ILE A 63 -9.57 11.84 -4.09
N THR A 64 -9.85 10.79 -3.33
CA THR A 64 -11.13 10.60 -2.62
C THR A 64 -11.02 10.97 -1.14
N GLY A 65 -9.83 10.85 -0.57
CA GLY A 65 -9.60 10.98 0.87
C GLY A 65 -9.85 9.66 1.62
N SER A 66 -9.23 9.52 2.79
CA SER A 66 -9.36 8.35 3.66
C SER A 66 -9.11 8.73 5.13
N VAL A 67 -10.00 8.26 6.01
CA VAL A 67 -9.81 8.32 7.48
C VAL A 67 -9.19 7.03 8.04
N ALA A 68 -8.78 6.10 7.17
CA ALA A 68 -8.16 4.85 7.59
C ALA A 68 -6.83 5.12 8.33
N TRP A 69 -6.70 4.52 9.51
CA TRP A 69 -5.57 4.71 10.44
C TRP A 69 -5.25 6.17 10.80
N GLU A 70 -6.22 7.08 10.71
CA GLU A 70 -6.02 8.44 11.20
C GLU A 70 -5.57 8.44 12.67
N GLY A 71 -4.43 9.09 12.95
CA GLY A 71 -3.80 9.14 14.27
C GLY A 71 -3.18 7.81 14.73
N ARG A 72 -3.16 6.78 13.88
CA ARG A 72 -2.65 5.43 14.15
C ARG A 72 -1.69 4.93 13.08
N GLU A 73 -1.12 5.83 12.28
CA GLU A 73 -0.21 5.53 11.18
C GLU A 73 1.11 4.93 11.69
N GLY A 74 1.63 5.42 12.82
CA GLY A 74 2.78 4.84 13.50
C GLY A 74 2.48 3.43 14.02
N LYS A 75 1.28 3.23 14.57
CA LYS A 75 0.83 1.93 15.07
C LYS A 75 0.71 0.90 13.94
N LEU A 76 0.25 1.31 12.76
CA LEU A 76 0.25 0.47 11.57
C LEU A 76 1.66 -0.01 11.22
N ALA A 77 2.66 0.88 11.22
CA ALA A 77 4.04 0.51 10.94
C ALA A 77 4.62 -0.47 11.97
N GLU A 78 4.31 -0.27 13.26
CA GLU A 78 4.69 -1.20 14.34
C GLU A 78 4.06 -2.58 14.16
N ASP A 79 2.77 -2.63 13.85
CA ASP A 79 2.04 -3.88 13.69
C ASP A 79 2.57 -4.68 12.49
N VAL A 80 2.84 -4.01 11.36
CA VAL A 80 3.48 -4.64 10.20
C VAL A 80 4.87 -5.17 10.53
N TYR A 81 5.67 -4.40 11.28
CA TYR A 81 6.99 -4.85 11.70
C TYR A 81 6.91 -6.07 12.62
N ARG A 82 6.01 -6.06 13.61
CA ARG A 82 5.75 -7.21 14.50
C ARG A 82 5.43 -8.46 13.68
N ASP A 83 4.48 -8.35 12.76
CA ASP A 83 3.89 -9.52 12.09
C ASP A 83 4.72 -10.05 10.90
N LYS A 84 5.44 -9.17 10.20
CA LYS A 84 6.21 -9.53 8.98
C LYS A 84 7.71 -9.27 9.06
N GLN A 85 8.18 -8.60 10.12
CA GLN A 85 9.59 -8.23 10.29
C GLN A 85 10.10 -7.38 9.11
N ILE A 86 9.21 -6.55 8.56
CA ILE A 86 9.47 -5.59 7.48
C ILE A 86 9.15 -4.19 8.03
N ARG A 87 10.10 -3.27 7.86
CA ARG A 87 9.94 -1.89 8.33
C ARG A 87 9.38 -1.01 7.22
N ILE A 88 8.06 -0.83 7.22
CA ILE A 88 7.39 0.13 6.35
C ILE A 88 7.51 1.56 6.90
N GLN A 89 7.32 2.55 6.03
CA GLN A 89 7.17 3.95 6.42
C GLN A 89 5.79 4.46 6.00
N THR A 90 5.12 5.20 6.87
CA THR A 90 3.86 5.87 6.57
C THR A 90 4.08 7.36 6.33
N GLU A 91 3.40 7.91 5.33
CA GLU A 91 3.40 9.33 4.99
C GLU A 91 1.96 9.77 4.78
N VAL A 92 1.57 10.92 5.33
CA VAL A 92 0.22 11.48 5.16
C VAL A 92 0.31 12.70 4.29
N LEU A 93 -0.51 12.74 3.24
CA LEU A 93 -0.63 13.85 2.30
C LEU A 93 -2.05 14.42 2.34
N PHE A 94 -2.20 15.67 1.91
CA PHE A 94 -3.50 16.35 1.88
C PHE A 94 -3.71 17.05 0.54
N GLU A 95 -4.94 16.95 0.02
CA GLU A 95 -5.46 17.75 -1.09
C GLU A 95 -6.72 18.48 -0.62
N GLY A 96 -6.56 19.73 -0.18
CA GLY A 96 -7.58 20.40 0.62
C GLY A 96 -7.85 19.59 1.90
N ASP A 97 -9.12 19.26 2.14
CA ASP A 97 -9.54 18.46 3.31
C ASP A 97 -9.41 16.94 3.09
N LYS A 98 -8.93 16.49 1.91
CA LYS A 98 -8.82 15.07 1.59
C LYS A 98 -7.48 14.52 2.04
N ARG A 99 -7.51 13.68 3.08
CA ARG A 99 -6.34 12.95 3.60
C ARG A 99 -6.00 11.72 2.75
N VAL A 100 -4.73 11.57 2.37
CA VAL A 100 -4.21 10.38 1.69
C VAL A 100 -3.13 9.75 2.56
N LEU A 101 -3.22 8.44 2.79
CA LEU A 101 -2.21 7.69 3.54
C LEU A 101 -1.37 6.86 2.57
N VAL A 102 -0.08 7.18 2.50
CA VAL A 102 0.90 6.46 1.69
C VAL A 102 1.71 5.53 2.58
N ILE A 103 1.74 4.25 2.23
CA ILE A 103 2.52 3.22 2.90
C ILE A 103 3.67 2.83 1.97
N HIS A 104 4.88 3.27 2.32
CA HIS A 104 6.11 2.93 1.61
C HIS A 104 6.61 1.57 2.07
N ILE A 105 6.77 0.66 1.11
CA ILE A 105 7.10 -0.75 1.35
C ILE A 105 8.49 -1.01 0.76
N PRO A 106 9.50 -1.34 1.59
CA PRO A 106 10.82 -1.66 1.09
C PRO A 106 10.85 -3.04 0.41
N SER A 107 11.91 -3.30 -0.34
CA SER A 107 12.22 -4.67 -0.77
C SER A 107 12.43 -5.59 0.44
N ARG A 108 12.09 -6.87 0.29
CA ARG A 108 12.37 -7.88 1.30
C ARG A 108 13.88 -8.06 1.54
N PRO A 109 14.29 -8.52 2.72
CA PRO A 109 15.66 -8.94 2.96
C PRO A 109 16.12 -10.01 1.97
N VAL A 110 17.36 -9.87 1.48
CA VAL A 110 17.98 -10.84 0.58
C VAL A 110 18.00 -12.23 1.22
N GLY A 111 17.63 -13.26 0.45
CA GLY A 111 17.59 -14.65 0.93
C GLY A 111 16.34 -15.04 1.73
N LYS A 112 15.41 -14.12 2.00
CA LYS A 112 14.14 -14.42 2.69
C LYS A 112 12.95 -14.09 1.81
N THR A 113 12.12 -15.08 1.46
CA THR A 113 10.82 -14.84 0.80
C THR A 113 9.77 -14.55 1.88
N LEU A 114 9.02 -13.45 1.70
CA LEU A 114 7.91 -13.14 2.61
C LEU A 114 6.67 -13.94 2.22
N LYS A 115 5.88 -14.29 3.23
CA LYS A 115 4.67 -15.08 3.07
C LYS A 115 3.49 -14.43 3.79
N PHE A 116 2.33 -14.54 3.18
CA PHE A 116 1.02 -14.23 3.77
C PHE A 116 0.27 -15.56 3.90
N GLU A 117 -0.08 -15.98 5.12
CA GLU A 117 -0.72 -17.28 5.37
C GLU A 117 0.03 -18.44 4.69
N ASP A 118 1.36 -18.49 4.87
CA ASP A 118 2.29 -19.45 4.24
C ASP A 118 2.41 -19.41 2.71
N ILE A 119 1.72 -18.48 2.05
CA ILE A 119 1.73 -18.29 0.60
C ILE A 119 2.66 -17.12 0.24
N PRO A 120 3.65 -17.33 -0.65
CA PRO A 120 4.55 -16.27 -1.10
C PRO A 120 3.89 -15.38 -2.16
N LEU A 121 3.09 -14.39 -1.73
CA LEU A 121 2.40 -13.52 -2.69
C LEU A 121 3.39 -12.64 -3.49
N MET A 122 3.06 -12.40 -4.76
CA MET A 122 3.67 -11.46 -5.70
C MET A 122 2.54 -10.73 -6.46
N ARG A 123 2.80 -9.51 -6.96
CA ARG A 123 1.83 -8.81 -7.82
C ARG A 123 1.95 -9.32 -9.24
N VAL A 124 0.85 -9.79 -9.80
CA VAL A 124 0.77 -10.23 -11.19
C VAL A 124 -0.41 -9.53 -11.84
N GLY A 125 -0.12 -8.47 -12.61
CA GLY A 125 -1.16 -7.55 -13.06
C GLY A 125 -1.85 -6.90 -11.86
N GLU A 126 -3.17 -7.02 -11.78
CA GLU A 126 -3.99 -6.50 -10.67
C GLU A 126 -4.17 -7.51 -9.51
N ASP A 127 -3.65 -8.74 -9.68
CA ASP A 127 -3.84 -9.83 -8.72
C ASP A 127 -2.61 -10.07 -7.84
N LEU A 128 -2.85 -10.75 -6.72
CA LEU A 128 -1.81 -11.23 -5.80
C LEU A 128 -1.76 -12.76 -5.84
N LEU A 129 -0.71 -13.30 -6.46
CA LEU A 129 -0.55 -14.73 -6.75
C LEU A 129 0.71 -15.32 -6.08
N PRO A 130 0.72 -16.64 -5.79
CA PRO A 130 1.90 -17.33 -5.27
C PRO A 130 3.06 -17.44 -6.25
#